data_AF-A0A8T2RV14-F1
#
_entry.id   AF-A0A8T2RV14-F1
#
_cell.length_a   1.000
_cell.length_b   1.000
_cell.length_c   1.000
_cell.angle_alpha   90.00
_cell.angle_beta   90.00
_cell.angle_gamma   90.00
#
_symmetry.space_group_name_H-M   'P 1'
#
loop_
_entity.id
_entity.type
_entity.pdbx_description
1 polymer ?
#
loop_
_entity_poly.entity_id
_entity_poly.type
_entity_poly.pdbx_seq_one_letter_code
_entity_poly.pdbx_strand_id
1 'polypeptide(L)'
;MNDIRFLPMQSPPPSGLFCFVASRFTAVSPTWKEATPPKDMESSTYVDIPDDLDTTSIGLSILHRFGKVKMNMINKVLDKMMGYLSMDDGIVQVYFDIERPRIDPVAIANVLYLFHLAGRGHEVERSERFLEQVLLHRAYEDGTIYYNLPESFLLHVARLVNKFPDHFGDNGMKSLLQKRLSEHLAALLTDTESTLYAISLAMCMRACLLCDVEGSEHHILMKEARRRLVGLQRQDGSWDCDPYYRYGSNSRSWIGNEGLTTAYALLALDPHLGSQDCRVDKE
;
A
#
# COMPACT_ATOMS: atom_id res chain seq x y z
N MET A 1 9.99 -30.64 11.06
CA MET A 1 10.46 -29.25 11.24
C MET A 1 10.88 -28.72 9.88
N ASN A 2 9.95 -28.21 9.06
CA ASN A 2 10.23 -27.67 7.71
C ASN A 2 9.02 -26.88 7.16
N ASP A 3 8.27 -26.22 8.04
CA ASP A 3 7.13 -25.42 7.63
C ASP A 3 7.34 -23.98 8.11
N ILE A 4 7.67 -23.10 7.15
CA ILE A 4 8.01 -21.68 7.40
C ILE A 4 6.74 -20.84 7.59
N ARG A 5 5.54 -21.45 7.49
CA ARG A 5 4.27 -20.73 7.49
C ARG A 5 3.91 -20.03 8.81
N PHE A 6 4.55 -20.38 9.92
CA PHE A 6 4.33 -19.68 11.20
C PHE A 6 5.60 -19.65 12.04
N LEU A 7 6.26 -18.48 12.12
CA LEU A 7 7.14 -18.20 13.25
C LEU A 7 6.25 -17.85 14.45
N PRO A 8 6.36 -18.56 15.58
CA PRO A 8 5.59 -18.21 16.78
C PRO A 8 5.99 -16.81 17.24
N MET A 9 5.02 -15.89 17.27
CA MET A 9 5.22 -14.55 17.82
C MET A 9 5.66 -14.68 19.28
N GLN A 10 6.90 -14.32 19.57
CA GLN A 10 7.34 -14.12 20.95
C GLN A 10 6.65 -12.87 21.50
N SER A 11 6.11 -12.99 22.71
CA SER A 11 5.33 -11.95 23.39
C SER A 11 6.10 -10.63 23.57
N PRO A 12 5.44 -9.47 23.38
CA PRO A 12 6.08 -8.15 23.37
C PRO A 12 6.41 -7.59 24.77
N PRO A 13 7.38 -6.65 24.89
CA PRO A 13 7.78 -6.01 26.14
C PRO A 13 6.75 -5.00 26.69
N PRO A 14 6.77 -4.71 28.01
CA PRO A 14 5.59 -4.22 28.75
C PRO A 14 5.25 -2.72 28.66
N SER A 15 5.85 -1.92 27.77
CA SER A 15 5.48 -0.50 27.65
C SER A 15 5.88 0.13 26.32
N GLY A 16 4.89 0.56 25.52
CA GLY A 16 5.05 1.27 24.25
C GLY A 16 3.78 1.22 23.40
N LEU A 17 3.76 1.92 22.25
CA LEU A 17 2.66 1.97 21.27
C LEU A 17 2.11 0.58 20.89
N PHE A 18 2.93 -0.46 20.99
CA PHE A 18 2.53 -1.87 20.85
C PHE A 18 1.48 -2.35 21.86
N CYS A 19 1.34 -1.75 23.06
CA CYS A 19 0.25 -2.05 23.99
C CYS A 19 -1.10 -1.51 23.50
N PHE A 20 -1.14 -0.39 22.78
CA PHE A 20 -2.36 0.13 22.17
C PHE A 20 -2.81 -0.77 21.01
N VAL A 21 -1.86 -1.24 20.19
CA VAL A 21 -2.12 -2.20 19.13
C VAL A 21 -2.52 -3.58 19.71
N ALA A 22 -1.79 -4.11 20.68
CA ALA A 22 -2.09 -5.44 21.24
C ALA A 22 -3.39 -5.51 22.05
N SER A 23 -3.79 -4.45 22.77
CA SER A 23 -5.02 -4.47 23.59
C SER A 23 -6.31 -4.37 22.78
N ARG A 24 -6.25 -3.92 21.52
CA ARG A 24 -7.41 -3.89 20.60
C ARG A 24 -7.35 -4.93 19.47
N PHE A 25 -6.19 -5.47 19.10
CA PHE A 25 -6.07 -6.45 18.01
C PHE A 25 -6.30 -7.91 18.40
N THR A 26 -6.59 -8.24 19.67
CA THR A 26 -6.89 -9.63 20.07
C THR A 26 -8.23 -10.17 19.55
N ALA A 27 -9.05 -9.35 18.88
CA ALA A 27 -10.23 -9.79 18.16
C ALA A 27 -10.66 -8.76 17.10
N VAL A 28 -9.85 -8.54 16.06
CA VAL A 28 -10.31 -7.78 14.88
C VAL A 28 -10.41 -8.77 13.72
N SER A 29 -11.57 -9.40 13.59
CA SER A 29 -11.95 -10.05 12.35
C SER A 29 -12.07 -8.98 11.25
N PRO A 30 -11.67 -9.25 10.00
CA PRO A 30 -11.96 -8.35 8.89
C PRO A 30 -13.46 -8.06 8.87
N THR A 31 -13.83 -6.78 8.96
CA THR A 31 -15.22 -6.36 8.85
C THR A 31 -15.62 -6.34 7.39
N TRP A 32 -16.40 -7.35 7.00
CA TRP A 32 -17.10 -7.39 5.72
C TRP A 32 -18.30 -6.45 5.80
N LYS A 33 -18.18 -5.25 5.23
CA LYS A 33 -19.35 -4.40 4.97
C LYS A 33 -19.77 -4.61 3.51
N GLU A 34 -20.63 -5.59 3.29
CA GLU A 34 -21.32 -5.75 2.01
C GLU A 34 -22.43 -4.70 1.88
N ALA A 35 -22.57 -4.09 0.71
CA ALA A 35 -23.80 -3.42 0.32
C ALA A 35 -24.85 -4.49 -0.05
N THR A 36 -25.34 -5.23 0.95
CA THR A 36 -26.30 -6.36 0.82
C THR A 36 -25.75 -7.52 -0.04
N PRO A 37 -25.50 -8.72 0.54
CA PRO A 37 -25.19 -9.87 -0.29
C PRO A 37 -26.35 -10.16 -1.23
N PRO A 38 -26.10 -10.43 -2.53
CA PRO A 38 -27.03 -11.23 -3.30
C PRO A 38 -27.30 -12.52 -2.52
N LYS A 39 -28.56 -12.95 -2.42
CA LYS A 39 -28.99 -14.18 -1.72
C LYS A 39 -28.36 -15.47 -2.27
N ASP A 40 -27.45 -15.36 -3.22
CA ASP A 40 -26.88 -16.45 -4.00
C ASP A 40 -25.43 -16.77 -3.58
N MET A 41 -24.89 -16.08 -2.56
CA MET A 41 -23.50 -16.25 -2.11
C MET A 41 -23.34 -17.25 -0.95
N GLU A 42 -24.29 -18.18 -0.78
CA GLU A 42 -24.17 -19.29 0.19
C GLU A 42 -23.37 -20.51 -0.33
N SER A 43 -22.82 -20.47 -1.56
CA SER A 43 -22.12 -21.66 -2.11
C SER A 43 -20.81 -21.40 -2.85
N SER A 44 -20.23 -20.20 -2.81
CA SER A 44 -18.86 -20.01 -3.28
C SER A 44 -17.92 -20.19 -2.09
N THR A 45 -17.63 -21.46 -1.76
CA THR A 45 -16.49 -21.85 -0.91
C THR A 45 -15.31 -20.94 -1.17
N TYR A 46 -14.64 -20.45 -0.12
CA TYR A 46 -13.32 -19.79 -0.19
C TYR A 46 -12.50 -20.46 -1.29
N VAL A 47 -12.46 -19.84 -2.47
CA VAL A 47 -11.61 -20.30 -3.57
C VAL A 47 -10.21 -20.25 -3.00
N ASP A 48 -9.41 -21.32 -3.12
CA ASP A 48 -8.00 -21.30 -2.72
C ASP A 48 -7.31 -20.15 -3.48
N ILE A 49 -7.23 -18.97 -2.84
CA ILE A 49 -6.53 -17.82 -3.40
C ILE A 49 -5.04 -18.14 -3.21
N PRO A 50 -4.26 -18.20 -4.29
CA PRO A 50 -2.83 -18.46 -4.17
C PRO A 50 -2.15 -17.39 -3.33
N ASP A 51 -1.02 -17.76 -2.72
CA ASP A 51 -0.10 -16.79 -2.15
C ASP A 51 0.26 -15.74 -3.23
N ASP A 52 0.33 -14.47 -2.84
CA ASP A 52 0.57 -13.36 -3.74
C ASP A 52 1.93 -12.67 -3.49
N LEU A 53 2.48 -12.08 -4.55
CA LEU A 53 3.76 -11.38 -4.54
C LEU A 53 3.65 -10.03 -3.82
N ASP A 54 2.46 -9.44 -3.74
CA ASP A 54 2.18 -8.12 -3.15
C ASP A 54 2.37 -8.14 -1.61
N THR A 55 1.55 -8.92 -0.93
CA THR A 55 1.60 -9.20 0.52
C THR A 55 2.97 -9.73 0.92
N THR A 56 3.55 -10.64 0.12
CA THR A 56 4.89 -11.17 0.36
C THR A 56 5.95 -10.06 0.34
N SER A 57 5.87 -9.14 -0.62
CA SER A 57 6.84 -8.04 -0.75
C SER A 57 6.74 -7.02 0.38
N ILE A 58 5.52 -6.65 0.77
CA ILE A 58 5.29 -5.80 1.94
C ILE A 58 5.80 -6.49 3.21
N GLY A 59 5.42 -7.76 3.43
CA GLY A 59 5.79 -8.51 4.62
C GLY A 59 7.31 -8.65 4.77
N LEU A 60 7.99 -9.07 3.71
CA LEU A 60 9.45 -9.25 3.73
C LEU A 60 10.21 -7.93 3.91
N SER A 61 9.76 -6.84 3.26
CA SER A 61 10.40 -5.53 3.42
C SER A 61 10.30 -5.00 4.86
N ILE A 62 9.14 -5.19 5.51
CA ILE A 62 8.93 -4.81 6.92
C ILE A 62 9.73 -5.73 7.85
N LEU A 63 9.62 -7.05 7.69
CA LEU A 63 10.34 -7.99 8.56
C LEU A 63 11.85 -7.83 8.45
N HIS A 64 12.37 -7.50 7.27
CA HIS A 64 13.78 -7.20 7.08
C HIS A 64 14.20 -5.92 7.81
N ARG A 65 13.40 -4.84 7.71
CA ARG A 65 13.64 -3.60 8.47
C ARG A 65 13.82 -3.86 9.97
N PHE A 66 13.02 -4.78 10.54
CA PHE A 66 13.09 -5.13 11.96
C PHE A 66 14.08 -6.27 12.29
N GLY A 67 14.97 -6.63 11.36
CA GLY A 67 15.98 -7.67 11.55
C GLY A 67 15.41 -9.08 11.73
N LYS A 68 14.13 -9.31 11.39
CA LYS A 68 13.46 -10.61 11.53
C LYS A 68 13.71 -11.52 10.33
N VAL A 69 14.04 -10.95 9.17
CA VAL A 69 14.39 -11.68 7.96
C VAL A 69 15.71 -11.16 7.41
N LYS A 70 16.62 -12.09 7.04
CA LYS A 70 17.92 -11.78 6.43
C LYS A 70 17.80 -11.60 4.93
N MET A 71 18.68 -10.80 4.33
CA MET A 71 18.70 -10.55 2.88
C MET A 71 18.83 -11.85 2.05
N ASN A 72 19.54 -12.86 2.54
CA ASN A 72 19.63 -14.17 1.86
C ASN A 72 18.27 -14.87 1.70
N MET A 73 17.34 -14.67 2.63
CA MET A 73 15.98 -15.21 2.48
C MET A 73 15.19 -14.39 1.45
N ILE A 74 15.32 -13.06 1.48
CA ILE A 74 14.70 -12.19 0.47
C ILE A 74 15.17 -12.59 -0.92
N ASN A 75 16.48 -12.74 -1.14
CA ASN A 75 17.03 -13.13 -2.43
C ASN A 75 16.46 -14.46 -2.94
N LYS A 76 16.30 -15.47 -2.06
CA LYS A 76 15.66 -16.74 -2.44
C LYS A 76 14.20 -16.57 -2.87
N VAL A 77 13.46 -15.67 -2.22
CA VAL A 77 12.07 -15.37 -2.60
C VAL A 77 12.04 -14.61 -3.92
N LEU A 78 12.93 -13.64 -4.12
CA LEU A 78 13.05 -12.91 -5.39
C LEU A 78 13.39 -13.86 -6.56
N ASP A 79 14.30 -14.81 -6.35
CA ASP A 79 14.61 -15.85 -7.35
C ASP A 79 13.37 -16.66 -7.71
N LYS A 80 12.50 -16.96 -6.73
CA LYS A 80 11.22 -17.61 -6.98
C LYS A 80 10.25 -16.68 -7.73
N MET A 81 10.16 -15.40 -7.37
CA MET A 81 9.28 -14.42 -8.03
C MET A 81 9.60 -14.24 -9.51
N MET A 82 10.87 -14.35 -9.90
CA MET A 82 11.29 -14.30 -11.32
C MET A 82 10.65 -15.41 -12.18
N GLY A 83 10.21 -16.51 -11.58
CA GLY A 83 9.45 -17.56 -12.27
C GLY A 83 8.00 -17.20 -12.59
N TYR A 84 7.50 -16.04 -12.13
CA TYR A 84 6.11 -15.59 -12.26
C TYR A 84 6.00 -14.25 -12.99
N LEU A 85 6.96 -13.95 -13.86
CA LEU A 85 6.83 -12.85 -14.82
C LEU A 85 5.84 -13.25 -15.93
N SER A 86 5.12 -12.28 -16.48
CA SER A 86 4.31 -12.46 -17.69
C SER A 86 5.21 -12.95 -18.83
N MET A 87 4.80 -14.03 -19.50
CA MET A 87 5.57 -14.65 -20.58
C MET A 87 5.76 -13.70 -21.77
N ASP A 88 4.77 -12.87 -22.05
CA ASP A 88 4.77 -11.97 -23.22
C ASP A 88 5.54 -10.67 -22.90
N ASP A 89 5.21 -10.05 -21.76
CA ASP A 89 5.68 -8.70 -21.46
C ASP A 89 6.83 -8.65 -20.46
N GLY A 90 7.14 -9.75 -19.75
CA GLY A 90 8.15 -9.78 -18.69
C GLY A 90 7.76 -8.91 -17.48
N ILE A 91 6.47 -8.63 -17.29
CA ILE A 91 5.93 -7.85 -16.19
C ILE A 91 5.57 -8.77 -15.02
N VAL A 92 5.86 -8.34 -13.79
CA VAL A 92 5.51 -9.06 -12.56
C VAL A 92 3.99 -9.31 -12.48
N GLN A 93 3.62 -10.53 -12.14
CA GLN A 93 2.23 -10.92 -11.86
C GLN A 93 1.92 -10.85 -10.36
N VAL A 94 0.62 -10.83 -10.02
CA VAL A 94 0.15 -10.74 -8.63
C VAL A 94 0.38 -12.03 -7.86
N TYR A 95 0.14 -13.20 -8.46
CA TYR A 95 0.11 -14.47 -7.75
C TYR A 95 1.35 -15.34 -8.02
N PHE A 96 1.70 -16.19 -7.05
CA PHE A 96 2.58 -17.35 -7.27
C PHE A 96 1.85 -18.47 -8.04
N ASP A 97 1.17 -18.10 -9.12
CA ASP A 97 0.35 -18.99 -9.95
C ASP A 97 0.31 -18.46 -11.39
N ILE A 98 0.98 -19.16 -12.30
CA ILE A 98 1.05 -18.80 -13.73
C ILE A 98 -0.28 -19.03 -14.46
N GLU A 99 -1.16 -19.87 -13.92
CA GLU A 99 -2.50 -20.10 -14.49
C GLU A 99 -3.46 -18.96 -14.15
N ARG A 100 -3.04 -18.03 -13.28
CA ARG A 100 -3.81 -16.85 -12.86
C ARG A 100 -3.08 -15.54 -13.20
N PRO A 101 -2.89 -15.22 -14.50
CA PRO A 101 -2.12 -14.07 -14.94
C PRO A 101 -2.84 -12.75 -14.65
N ARG A 102 -2.59 -12.21 -13.46
CA ARG A 102 -3.14 -10.93 -12.99
C ARG A 102 -2.01 -9.92 -12.84
N ILE A 103 -2.23 -8.73 -13.37
CA ILE A 103 -1.34 -7.59 -13.28
C ILE A 103 -2.06 -6.51 -12.50
N ASP A 104 -1.45 -6.03 -11.42
CA ASP A 104 -1.97 -4.91 -10.64
C ASP A 104 -0.86 -3.89 -10.36
N PRO A 105 -1.02 -2.62 -10.74
CA PRO A 105 0.00 -1.59 -10.52
C PRO A 105 0.42 -1.40 -9.05
N VAL A 106 -0.48 -1.59 -8.07
CA VAL A 106 -0.13 -1.47 -6.64
C VAL A 106 0.76 -2.64 -6.23
N ALA A 107 0.37 -3.86 -6.62
CA ALA A 107 1.17 -5.06 -6.36
C ALA A 107 2.57 -4.94 -6.98
N ILE A 108 2.64 -4.45 -8.22
CA ILE A 108 3.92 -4.22 -8.91
C ILE A 108 4.78 -3.21 -8.15
N ALA A 109 4.21 -2.10 -7.67
CA ALA A 109 4.98 -1.12 -6.89
C ALA A 109 5.59 -1.74 -5.62
N ASN A 110 4.87 -2.63 -4.93
CA ASN A 110 5.38 -3.35 -3.76
C ASN A 110 6.46 -4.36 -4.12
N VAL A 111 6.31 -5.09 -5.23
CA VAL A 111 7.34 -6.03 -5.69
C VAL A 111 8.61 -5.29 -6.11
N LEU A 112 8.49 -4.22 -6.89
CA LEU A 112 9.61 -3.35 -7.25
C LEU A 112 10.33 -2.85 -6.00
N TYR A 113 9.60 -2.44 -4.95
CA TYR A 113 10.21 -2.03 -3.69
C TYR A 113 11.13 -3.11 -3.11
N LEU A 114 10.69 -4.37 -3.10
CA LEU A 114 11.50 -5.48 -2.59
C LEU A 114 12.72 -5.77 -3.48
N PHE A 115 12.57 -5.73 -4.80
CA PHE A 115 13.67 -5.90 -5.75
C PHE A 115 14.74 -4.81 -5.56
N HIS A 116 14.34 -3.54 -5.50
CA HIS A 116 15.28 -2.43 -5.25
C HIS A 116 15.90 -2.51 -3.85
N LEU A 117 15.15 -2.94 -2.83
CA LEU A 117 15.68 -3.15 -1.47
C LEU A 117 16.82 -4.19 -1.46
N ALA A 118 16.76 -5.19 -2.34
CA ALA A 118 17.79 -6.20 -2.50
C ALA A 118 18.93 -5.81 -3.46
N GLY A 119 18.88 -4.61 -4.06
CA GLY A 119 19.84 -4.18 -5.10
C GLY A 119 19.61 -4.83 -6.47
N ARG A 120 18.41 -5.36 -6.71
CA ARG A 120 18.03 -6.20 -7.86
C ARG A 120 16.99 -5.54 -8.79
N GLY A 121 16.78 -4.24 -8.68
CA GLY A 121 15.79 -3.51 -9.49
C GLY A 121 15.95 -3.70 -11.01
N HIS A 122 17.19 -3.83 -11.47
CA HIS A 122 17.52 -4.07 -12.89
C HIS A 122 16.91 -5.36 -13.49
N GLU A 123 16.50 -6.33 -12.66
CA GLU A 123 15.87 -7.57 -13.13
C GLU A 123 14.40 -7.38 -13.52
N VAL A 124 13.79 -6.25 -13.13
CA VAL A 124 12.35 -5.97 -13.25
C VAL A 124 12.05 -4.63 -13.94
N GLU A 125 12.97 -4.11 -14.75
CA GLU A 125 12.87 -2.82 -15.47
C GLU A 125 11.59 -2.68 -16.32
N ARG A 126 11.07 -3.78 -16.87
CA ARG A 126 9.81 -3.75 -17.63
C ARG A 126 8.60 -3.43 -16.74
N SER A 127 8.60 -3.94 -15.51
CA SER A 127 7.56 -3.64 -14.53
C SER A 127 7.66 -2.20 -14.03
N GLU A 128 8.89 -1.69 -13.91
CA GLU A 128 9.14 -0.27 -13.62
C GLU A 128 8.58 0.63 -14.72
N ARG A 129 8.94 0.38 -15.98
CA ARG A 129 8.41 1.13 -17.12
C ARG A 129 6.88 1.08 -17.18
N PHE A 130 6.28 -0.07 -16.89
CA PHE A 130 4.83 -0.19 -16.79
C PHE A 130 4.26 0.78 -15.74
N LEU A 131 4.85 0.83 -14.54
CA LEU A 131 4.43 1.74 -13.46
C LEU A 131 4.57 3.22 -13.86
N GLU A 132 5.64 3.58 -14.56
CA GLU A 132 5.84 4.92 -15.14
C GLU A 132 4.73 5.27 -16.14
N GLN A 133 4.37 4.36 -17.04
CA GLN A 133 3.30 4.59 -18.02
C GLN A 133 1.93 4.74 -17.33
N VAL A 134 1.64 3.94 -16.29
CA VAL A 134 0.41 4.08 -15.51
C VAL A 134 0.33 5.47 -14.87
N LEU A 135 1.42 5.97 -14.28
CA LEU A 135 1.47 7.30 -13.67
C LEU A 135 1.37 8.43 -14.72
N LEU A 136 2.09 8.28 -15.84
CA LEU A 136 2.12 9.26 -16.93
C LEU A 136 0.73 9.46 -17.53
N HIS A 137 0.05 8.35 -17.84
CA HIS A 137 -1.26 8.34 -18.49
C HIS A 137 -2.44 8.38 -17.51
N ARG A 138 -2.18 8.49 -16.20
CA ARG A 138 -3.23 8.53 -15.16
C ARG A 138 -4.13 7.29 -15.16
N ALA A 139 -3.60 6.14 -15.58
CA ALA A 139 -4.39 4.90 -15.69
C ALA A 139 -4.82 4.31 -14.33
N TYR A 140 -4.52 4.99 -13.23
CA TYR A 140 -4.87 4.63 -11.85
C TYR A 140 -6.08 5.43 -11.31
N GLU A 141 -6.61 6.41 -12.04
CA GLU A 141 -7.65 7.34 -11.55
C GLU A 141 -8.97 6.66 -11.17
N ASP A 142 -9.27 5.50 -11.73
CA ASP A 142 -10.45 4.69 -11.38
C ASP A 142 -10.11 3.55 -10.39
N GLY A 143 -8.91 3.59 -9.79
CA GLY A 143 -8.33 2.50 -9.02
C GLY A 143 -7.72 1.42 -9.92
N THR A 144 -7.27 0.33 -9.29
CA THR A 144 -6.68 -0.84 -9.95
C THR A 144 -7.59 -2.06 -9.83
N ILE A 145 -7.11 -3.24 -10.27
CA ILE A 145 -7.90 -4.48 -10.21
C ILE A 145 -8.33 -4.76 -8.77
N TYR A 146 -7.39 -4.66 -7.84
CA TYR A 146 -7.61 -5.00 -6.44
C TYR A 146 -7.75 -3.79 -5.52
N TYR A 147 -7.23 -2.61 -5.89
CA TYR A 147 -7.27 -1.41 -5.05
C TYR A 147 -8.15 -0.36 -5.68
N ASN A 148 -9.39 -0.24 -5.23
CA ASN A 148 -10.39 0.65 -5.84
C ASN A 148 -10.11 2.15 -5.63
N LEU A 149 -9.17 2.48 -4.74
CA LEU A 149 -8.81 3.86 -4.41
C LEU A 149 -7.52 4.26 -5.15
N PRO A 150 -7.54 5.31 -5.99
CA PRO A 150 -6.36 5.85 -6.69
C PRO A 150 -5.20 6.16 -5.75
N GLU A 151 -5.51 6.55 -4.52
CA GLU A 151 -4.53 6.91 -3.50
C GLU A 151 -3.69 5.71 -3.06
N SER A 152 -4.21 4.48 -3.22
CA SER A 152 -3.43 3.26 -2.97
C SER A 152 -2.26 3.18 -3.94
N PHE A 153 -2.49 3.43 -5.24
CA PHE A 153 -1.42 3.48 -6.23
C PHE A 153 -0.45 4.62 -5.92
N LEU A 154 -0.95 5.84 -5.77
CA LEU A 154 -0.11 7.01 -5.52
C LEU A 154 0.78 6.86 -4.28
N LEU A 155 0.25 6.31 -3.19
CA LEU A 155 1.01 6.05 -1.96
C LEU A 155 2.12 5.02 -2.18
N HIS A 156 1.83 3.92 -2.86
CA HIS A 156 2.82 2.85 -3.07
C HIS A 156 3.93 3.28 -4.02
N VAL A 157 3.60 4.04 -5.07
CA VAL A 157 4.61 4.69 -5.91
C VAL A 157 5.42 5.70 -5.10
N ALA A 158 4.78 6.53 -4.24
CA ALA A 158 5.49 7.46 -3.36
C ALA A 158 6.46 6.74 -2.42
N ARG A 159 6.08 5.60 -1.85
CA ARG A 159 6.97 4.77 -1.03
C ARG A 159 8.19 4.26 -1.82
N LEU A 160 7.98 3.84 -3.07
CA LEU A 160 9.02 3.34 -3.96
C LEU A 160 10.02 4.45 -4.34
N VAL A 161 9.53 5.53 -4.96
CA VAL A 161 10.41 6.57 -5.53
C VAL A 161 11.20 7.32 -4.46
N ASN A 162 10.63 7.53 -3.27
CA ASN A 162 11.33 8.22 -2.20
C ASN A 162 12.29 7.32 -1.42
N LYS A 163 12.13 6.00 -1.47
CA LYS A 163 13.08 5.07 -0.85
C LYS A 163 14.36 4.92 -1.69
N PHE A 164 14.24 5.04 -3.01
CA PHE A 164 15.34 4.87 -3.95
C PHE A 164 15.51 6.11 -4.85
N PRO A 165 15.82 7.28 -4.25
CA PRO A 165 15.84 8.55 -4.97
C PRO A 165 16.90 8.61 -6.09
N ASP A 166 18.03 7.92 -5.93
CA ASP A 166 19.08 7.89 -6.94
C ASP A 166 18.62 7.20 -8.24
N HIS A 167 17.65 6.28 -8.16
CA HIS A 167 17.12 5.57 -9.32
C HIS A 167 15.94 6.31 -9.95
N PHE A 168 14.97 6.72 -9.12
CA PHE A 168 13.71 7.34 -9.58
C PHE A 168 13.73 8.88 -9.64
N GLY A 169 14.82 9.50 -9.19
CA GLY A 169 15.05 10.93 -9.35
C GLY A 169 15.48 11.25 -10.78
N ASP A 170 16.42 10.48 -11.31
CA ASP A 170 17.06 10.74 -12.61
C ASP A 170 16.12 10.50 -13.81
N ASN A 171 15.13 9.61 -13.68
CA ASN A 171 14.13 9.36 -14.72
C ASN A 171 12.93 10.34 -14.70
N GLY A 172 12.89 11.28 -13.74
CA GLY A 172 11.81 12.27 -13.61
C GLY A 172 10.51 11.73 -13.02
N MET A 173 10.46 10.46 -12.59
CA MET A 173 9.26 9.84 -12.03
C MET A 173 8.82 10.52 -10.74
N LYS A 174 9.78 10.94 -9.87
CA LYS A 174 9.46 11.71 -8.65
C LYS A 174 8.74 13.03 -8.98
N SER A 175 9.23 13.79 -9.94
CA SER A 175 8.63 15.08 -10.35
C SER A 175 7.24 14.91 -10.93
N LEU A 176 7.04 13.87 -11.76
CA LEU A 176 5.73 13.52 -12.28
C LEU A 176 4.76 13.14 -11.16
N LEU A 177 5.21 12.33 -10.20
CA LEU A 177 4.40 11.92 -9.05
C LEU A 177 3.99 13.12 -8.19
N GLN A 178 4.90 14.05 -7.89
CA GLN A 178 4.58 15.26 -7.14
C GLN A 178 3.47 16.08 -7.81
N LYS A 179 3.55 16.22 -9.15
CA LYS A 179 2.50 16.89 -9.93
C LYS A 179 1.16 16.16 -9.79
N ARG A 180 1.15 14.84 -9.98
CA ARG A 180 -0.06 14.01 -9.86
C ARG A 180 -0.69 14.07 -8.47
N LEU A 181 0.13 14.05 -7.42
CA LEU A 181 -0.31 14.16 -6.03
C LEU A 181 -0.98 15.50 -5.74
N SER A 182 -0.39 16.60 -6.21
CA SER A 182 -0.97 17.94 -6.02
C SER A 182 -2.32 18.08 -6.75
N GLU A 183 -2.39 17.63 -8.00
CA GLU A 183 -3.63 17.62 -8.80
C GLU A 183 -4.72 16.75 -8.14
N HIS A 184 -4.34 15.55 -7.67
CA HIS A 184 -5.26 14.60 -7.04
C HIS A 184 -5.82 15.12 -5.71
N LEU A 185 -4.96 15.70 -4.86
CA LEU A 185 -5.41 16.30 -3.60
C LEU A 185 -6.40 17.45 -3.83
N ALA A 186 -6.15 18.29 -4.83
CA ALA A 186 -7.06 19.36 -5.20
C ALA A 186 -8.44 18.79 -5.60
N ALA A 187 -8.45 17.79 -6.50
CA ALA A 187 -9.68 17.13 -6.95
C ALA A 187 -10.46 16.50 -5.78
N LEU A 188 -9.77 15.76 -4.92
CA LEU A 188 -10.35 15.07 -3.76
C LEU A 188 -11.02 16.03 -2.76
N LEU A 189 -10.53 17.27 -2.65
CA LEU A 189 -11.10 18.29 -1.77
C LEU A 189 -12.22 19.09 -2.43
N THR A 190 -12.24 19.21 -3.76
CA THR A 190 -13.29 19.90 -4.50
C THR A 190 -14.51 19.04 -4.78
N ASP A 191 -14.35 17.71 -4.81
CA ASP A 191 -15.47 16.81 -4.98
C ASP A 191 -16.38 16.86 -3.74
N THR A 192 -17.64 17.23 -3.97
CA THR A 192 -18.69 17.31 -2.95
C THR A 192 -19.82 16.32 -3.22
N GLU A 193 -19.77 15.64 -4.36
CA GLU A 193 -20.80 14.68 -4.77
C GLU A 193 -20.46 13.26 -4.32
N SER A 194 -19.16 12.94 -4.19
CA SER A 194 -18.71 11.63 -3.73
C SER A 194 -18.54 11.52 -2.21
N THR A 195 -18.60 10.28 -1.71
CA THR A 195 -18.27 9.97 -0.32
C THR A 195 -16.76 10.08 -0.14
N LEU A 196 -16.33 11.02 0.70
CA LEU A 196 -14.92 11.16 1.08
C LEU A 196 -14.56 10.14 2.16
N TYR A 197 -13.85 9.09 1.75
CA TYR A 197 -13.27 8.11 2.69
C TYR A 197 -12.07 8.72 3.42
N ALA A 198 -11.97 8.46 4.72
CA ALA A 198 -10.84 8.90 5.54
C ALA A 198 -9.53 8.26 5.07
N ILE A 199 -9.57 6.99 4.66
CA ILE A 199 -8.38 6.29 4.16
C ILE A 199 -7.86 6.91 2.86
N SER A 200 -8.73 7.36 1.95
CA SER A 200 -8.32 8.06 0.72
C SER A 200 -7.55 9.34 1.06
N LEU A 201 -8.13 10.19 1.89
CA LEU A 201 -7.50 11.45 2.27
C LEU A 201 -6.18 11.23 3.01
N ALA A 202 -6.14 10.26 3.93
CA ALA A 202 -4.95 9.92 4.68
C ALA A 202 -3.81 9.36 3.79
N MET A 203 -4.12 8.46 2.84
CA MET A 203 -3.13 7.92 1.91
C MET A 203 -2.58 9.02 0.98
N CYS A 204 -3.44 9.89 0.44
CA CYS A 204 -3.01 11.02 -0.39
C CYS A 204 -2.11 11.99 0.40
N MET A 205 -2.55 12.42 1.59
CA MET A 205 -1.74 13.28 2.47
C MET A 205 -0.39 12.64 2.79
N ARG A 206 -0.37 11.34 3.13
CA ARG A 206 0.88 10.63 3.42
C ARG A 206 1.79 10.57 2.20
N ALA A 207 1.25 10.35 1.01
CA ALA A 207 2.02 10.34 -0.23
C ALA A 207 2.61 11.73 -0.53
N CYS A 208 1.83 12.82 -0.37
CA CYS A 208 2.32 14.20 -0.48
C CYS A 208 3.48 14.49 0.48
N LEU A 209 3.35 14.05 1.74
CA LEU A 209 4.39 14.21 2.75
C LEU A 209 5.67 13.41 2.42
N LEU A 210 5.53 12.18 1.90
CA LEU A 210 6.68 11.37 1.49
C LEU A 210 7.44 11.97 0.31
N CYS A 211 6.71 12.64 -0.60
CA CYS A 211 7.25 13.21 -1.82
C CYS A 211 7.74 14.65 -1.67
N ASP A 212 7.65 15.25 -0.49
CA ASP A 212 7.96 16.67 -0.28
C ASP A 212 7.26 17.57 -1.31
N VAL A 213 5.94 17.43 -1.47
CA VAL A 213 5.19 18.27 -2.41
C VAL A 213 5.12 19.71 -1.86
N GLU A 214 5.68 20.65 -2.61
CA GLU A 214 5.79 22.05 -2.21
C GLU A 214 4.80 22.98 -2.95
N GLY A 215 4.67 24.22 -2.46
CA GLY A 215 3.85 25.27 -3.07
C GLY A 215 2.84 25.87 -2.09
N SER A 216 2.60 27.18 -2.18
CA SER A 216 1.66 27.90 -1.30
C SER A 216 0.24 27.37 -1.43
N GLU A 217 -0.21 27.09 -2.65
CA GLU A 217 -1.51 26.47 -2.93
C GLU A 217 -1.59 25.06 -2.32
N HIS A 218 -0.55 24.24 -2.51
CA HIS A 218 -0.49 22.90 -1.93
C HIS A 218 -0.55 22.94 -0.39
N HIS A 219 0.12 23.91 0.24
CA HIS A 219 0.06 24.09 1.68
C HIS A 219 -1.36 24.40 2.19
N ILE A 220 -2.12 25.20 1.44
CA ILE A 220 -3.53 25.48 1.74
C ILE A 220 -4.37 24.19 1.63
N LEU A 221 -4.16 23.41 0.56
CA LEU A 221 -4.83 22.12 0.36
C LEU A 221 -4.51 21.13 1.49
N MET A 222 -3.24 21.01 1.90
CA MET A 222 -2.82 20.14 3.01
C MET A 222 -3.45 20.54 4.35
N LYS A 223 -3.61 21.85 4.61
CA LYS A 223 -4.29 22.34 5.82
C LYS A 223 -5.79 21.99 5.80
N GLU A 224 -6.44 22.13 4.66
CA GLU A 224 -7.84 21.76 4.48
C GLU A 224 -8.04 20.24 4.58
N ALA A 225 -7.18 19.44 3.94
CA ALA A 225 -7.15 17.99 4.07
C ALA A 225 -7.02 17.56 5.53
N ARG A 226 -6.07 18.14 6.26
CA ARG A 226 -5.91 17.89 7.70
C ARG A 226 -7.19 18.21 8.47
N ARG A 227 -7.85 19.34 8.19
CA ARG A 227 -9.10 19.74 8.84
C ARG A 227 -10.22 18.73 8.58
N ARG A 228 -10.38 18.28 7.34
CA ARG A 228 -11.38 17.26 6.97
C ARG A 228 -11.09 15.92 7.61
N LEU A 229 -9.83 15.47 7.57
CA LEU A 229 -9.44 14.19 8.18
C LEU A 229 -9.72 14.19 9.69
N VAL A 230 -9.37 15.26 10.42
CA VAL A 230 -9.72 15.39 11.84
C VAL A 230 -11.24 15.43 12.04
N GLY A 231 -11.99 16.07 11.14
CA GLY A 231 -13.45 16.11 11.21
C GLY A 231 -14.13 14.75 11.00
N LEU A 232 -13.45 13.79 10.38
CA LEU A 232 -13.92 12.40 10.19
C LEU A 232 -13.57 11.48 11.38
N GLN A 233 -12.83 11.98 12.38
CA GLN A 233 -12.44 11.18 13.53
C GLN A 233 -13.66 10.87 14.42
N ARG A 234 -13.79 9.60 14.80
CA ARG A 234 -14.83 9.11 15.72
C ARG A 234 -14.51 9.47 17.17
N GLN A 235 -15.51 9.38 18.04
CA GLN A 235 -15.36 9.73 19.46
C GLN A 235 -14.32 8.88 20.20
N ASP A 236 -14.11 7.63 19.77
CA ASP A 236 -13.11 6.72 20.35
C ASP A 236 -11.70 6.89 19.75
N GLY A 237 -11.52 7.89 18.87
CA GLY A 237 -10.24 8.25 18.27
C GLY A 237 -9.91 7.50 16.98
N SER A 238 -10.74 6.55 16.54
CA SER A 238 -10.57 5.84 15.27
C SER A 238 -11.21 6.59 14.09
N TRP A 239 -11.02 6.05 12.90
CA TRP A 239 -11.72 6.44 11.68
C TRP A 239 -12.51 5.25 11.14
N ASP A 240 -13.56 5.50 10.36
CA ASP A 240 -14.41 4.43 9.86
C ASP A 240 -13.66 3.37 9.05
N CYS A 241 -14.21 2.16 9.07
CA CYS A 241 -13.77 1.09 8.18
C CYS A 241 -14.16 1.43 6.73
N ASP A 242 -13.18 1.93 5.98
CA ASP A 242 -13.29 2.35 4.59
C ASP A 242 -12.86 1.24 3.62
N PRO A 243 -13.32 1.26 2.35
CA PRO A 243 -12.86 0.34 1.32
C PRO A 243 -11.36 0.49 1.06
N TYR A 244 -10.64 -0.62 1.03
CA TYR A 244 -9.22 -0.64 0.67
C TYR A 244 -8.92 -1.63 -0.46
N TYR A 245 -9.51 -2.82 -0.39
CA TYR A 245 -9.25 -3.91 -1.32
C TYR A 245 -10.55 -4.46 -1.89
N ARG A 246 -10.55 -4.90 -3.14
CA ARG A 246 -11.71 -5.48 -3.83
C ARG A 246 -11.50 -6.97 -4.11
N TYR A 247 -12.55 -7.76 -3.90
CA TYR A 247 -12.54 -9.18 -4.22
C TYR A 247 -13.38 -9.52 -5.45
N GLY A 248 -12.81 -10.34 -6.33
CA GLY A 248 -13.52 -10.91 -7.48
C GLY A 248 -13.82 -9.93 -8.62
N SER A 249 -14.51 -10.43 -9.65
CA SER A 249 -14.94 -9.64 -10.82
C SER A 249 -16.13 -8.72 -10.55
N ASN A 250 -16.79 -8.87 -9.40
CA ASN A 250 -17.98 -8.09 -9.05
C ASN A 250 -17.56 -6.88 -8.22
N SER A 251 -17.69 -5.69 -8.80
CA SER A 251 -17.25 -4.40 -8.26
C SER A 251 -17.92 -3.92 -6.97
N ARG A 252 -18.78 -4.74 -6.35
CA ARG A 252 -19.66 -4.32 -5.22
C ARG A 252 -19.16 -4.74 -3.84
N SER A 253 -18.21 -5.65 -3.75
CA SER A 253 -17.68 -6.14 -2.47
C SER A 253 -16.26 -5.67 -2.25
N TRP A 254 -16.01 -5.11 -1.08
CA TRP A 254 -14.71 -4.62 -0.66
C TRP A 254 -14.35 -5.09 0.74
N ILE A 255 -13.06 -5.08 1.02
CA ILE A 255 -12.44 -5.41 2.29
C ILE A 255 -11.80 -4.12 2.81
N GLY A 256 -12.03 -3.86 4.10
CA GLY A 256 -11.47 -2.73 4.82
C GLY A 256 -11.14 -3.13 6.24
N ASN A 257 -10.39 -2.27 6.93
CA ASN A 257 -10.04 -2.48 8.32
C ASN A 257 -9.96 -1.13 9.02
N GLU A 258 -10.71 -0.96 10.12
CA GLU A 258 -10.72 0.26 10.94
C GLU A 258 -9.31 0.63 11.43
N GLY A 259 -8.53 -0.38 11.85
CA GLY A 259 -7.15 -0.21 12.30
C GLY A 259 -6.23 0.28 11.18
N LEU A 260 -6.43 -0.19 9.94
CA LEU A 260 -5.69 0.27 8.77
C LEU A 260 -5.99 1.73 8.45
N THR A 261 -7.28 2.11 8.40
CA THR A 261 -7.69 3.51 8.20
C THR A 261 -7.09 4.40 9.28
N THR A 262 -7.21 3.98 10.54
CA THR A 262 -6.70 4.73 11.69
C THR A 262 -5.18 4.88 11.64
N ALA A 263 -4.45 3.83 11.27
CA ALA A 263 -2.99 3.90 11.13
C ALA A 263 -2.56 4.91 10.05
N TYR A 264 -3.22 4.91 8.89
CA TYR A 264 -2.94 5.90 7.85
C TYR A 264 -3.31 7.32 8.29
N ALA A 265 -4.45 7.49 8.96
CA ALA A 265 -4.87 8.80 9.46
C ALA A 265 -3.83 9.37 10.44
N LEU A 266 -3.33 8.55 11.37
CA LEU A 266 -2.26 8.96 12.28
C LEU A 266 -0.96 9.32 11.54
N LEU A 267 -0.54 8.51 10.57
CA LEU A 267 0.66 8.79 9.77
C LEU A 267 0.56 10.06 8.92
N ALA A 268 -0.66 10.45 8.53
CA ALA A 268 -0.95 11.67 7.79
C ALA A 268 -1.01 12.90 8.72
N LEU A 269 -1.52 12.74 9.94
CA LEU A 269 -1.67 13.84 10.92
C LEU A 269 -0.39 14.13 11.71
N ASP A 270 0.44 13.11 11.93
CA ASP A 270 1.75 13.19 12.59
C ASP A 270 2.84 12.53 11.72
N PRO A 271 3.51 13.33 10.86
CA PRO A 271 4.54 12.82 9.96
C PRO A 271 5.76 12.22 10.68
N HIS A 272 5.96 12.53 11.97
CA HIS A 272 7.10 12.03 12.75
C HIS A 272 6.93 10.57 13.16
N LEU A 273 5.69 10.05 13.25
CA LEU A 273 5.41 8.64 13.56
C LEU A 273 5.98 7.67 12.53
N GLY A 274 6.22 8.12 11.29
CA GLY A 274 6.82 7.31 10.23
C GLY A 274 8.32 7.56 10.00
N SER A 275 8.92 8.52 10.71
CA SER A 275 10.26 9.06 10.39
C SER A 275 11.35 8.67 11.39
N GLN A 276 10.99 8.05 12.52
CA GLN A 276 11.98 7.67 13.56
C GLN A 276 12.93 6.52 13.16
N ASP A 277 12.72 5.87 12.00
CA ASP A 277 13.47 4.66 11.61
C ASP A 277 14.59 4.89 10.56
N CYS A 278 14.90 6.13 10.18
CA CYS A 278 15.94 6.43 9.17
C CYS A 278 17.37 6.51 9.72
N ARG A 279 17.60 6.28 11.01
CA ARG A 279 18.95 6.14 11.59
C ARG A 279 19.20 4.68 11.93
N VAL A 280 19.58 3.89 10.94
CA VAL A 280 20.43 2.73 11.20
C VAL A 280 21.85 3.28 11.10
N ASP A 281 22.52 3.34 12.25
CA ASP A 281 23.93 3.70 12.32
C ASP A 281 24.72 2.81 11.35
N LYS A 282 25.49 3.45 10.48
CA LYS A 282 26.51 2.77 9.69
C LYS A 282 27.61 2.37 10.66
N GLU A 283 27.66 1.11 11.04
CA GLU A 283 28.90 0.43 11.44
C GLU A 283 29.42 -0.43 10.28
#